data_AF-A0A5J6V6G1-F1
#
_entry.id   AF-A0A5J6V6G1-F1
#
_cell.length_a   1.000
_cell.length_b   1.000
_cell.length_c   1.000
_cell.angle_alpha   90.00
_cell.angle_beta   90.00
_cell.angle_gamma   90.00
#
_symmetry.space_group_name_H-M   'P 1'
#
loop_
_entity.id
_entity.type
_entity.pdbx_description
1 polymer ?
#
loop_
_entity_poly.entity_id
_entity_poly.type
_entity_poly.pdbx_seq_one_letter_code
_entity_poly.pdbx_strand_id
1 'polypeptide(L)'
;MPEPTQDRRRWRTGDPGRGSLDQPLVQRARLSLRPQNMDPESFGAFAERFARFMGTARFLVYMTAFVVIWLLWNTVMPEEVRFDPYAFIFLTLMLSLQASYAAPLILLAQNRQDDRDKVAMEQDRARDERTLADTEFLTREVAALRLSLREVATRDFLRSELRDLIEEVEARAEERGRRAALAELDDADPGGSPER
;
A
#
# COMPACT_ATOMS: atom_id res chain seq x y z
N MET A 1 -22.02 65.00 -9.99
CA MET A 1 -23.23 64.16 -9.82
C MET A 1 -22.85 62.70 -9.98
N PRO A 2 -23.48 61.77 -9.24
CA PRO A 2 -22.82 60.61 -8.65
C PRO A 2 -23.31 59.23 -9.13
N GLU A 3 -22.48 58.24 -8.78
CA GLU A 3 -22.75 56.83 -8.39
C GLU A 3 -23.32 55.77 -9.36
N PRO A 4 -22.86 54.49 -9.20
CA PRO A 4 -23.23 53.32 -9.98
C PRO A 4 -24.41 52.56 -9.36
N THR A 5 -25.13 51.76 -10.16
CA THR A 5 -26.07 50.76 -9.62
C THR A 5 -25.75 49.38 -10.15
N GLN A 6 -25.19 48.56 -9.25
CA GLN A 6 -25.38 47.12 -9.28
C GLN A 6 -26.88 46.83 -9.35
N ASP A 7 -27.31 45.94 -10.22
CA ASP A 7 -28.48 45.11 -9.91
C ASP A 7 -28.11 43.64 -9.96
N ARG A 8 -28.28 43.04 -8.79
CA ARG A 8 -28.03 41.64 -8.49
C ARG A 8 -29.35 40.92 -8.71
N ARG A 9 -29.26 39.65 -9.11
CA ARG A 9 -30.29 38.61 -9.01
C ARG A 9 -31.25 38.53 -10.20
N ARG A 10 -31.09 37.46 -10.98
CA ARG A 10 -32.16 36.47 -11.15
C ARG A 10 -31.64 35.16 -11.72
N TRP A 11 -31.17 34.28 -10.83
CA TRP A 11 -31.21 32.86 -11.09
C TRP A 11 -32.69 32.44 -11.09
N ARG A 12 -33.22 32.00 -12.23
CA ARG A 12 -34.55 31.40 -12.31
C ARG A 12 -34.44 30.00 -12.91
N THR A 13 -34.37 29.05 -11.99
CA THR A 13 -35.03 27.74 -12.03
C THR A 13 -34.60 26.77 -13.12
N GLY A 14 -33.56 25.99 -12.80
CA GLY A 14 -33.39 24.65 -13.38
C GLY A 14 -34.49 23.71 -12.87
N ASP A 15 -35.06 22.99 -13.83
CA ASP A 15 -36.10 21.97 -13.80
C ASP A 15 -35.98 20.92 -12.65
N PRO A 16 -36.94 20.83 -11.71
CA PRO A 16 -37.00 19.76 -10.72
C PRO A 16 -37.82 18.59 -11.27
N GLY A 17 -37.29 17.91 -12.29
CA GLY A 17 -38.10 17.01 -13.12
C GLY A 17 -37.46 15.70 -13.52
N ARG A 18 -36.40 15.21 -12.85
CA ARG A 18 -35.81 13.89 -13.17
C ARG A 18 -35.35 13.11 -11.93
N GLY A 19 -36.24 12.23 -11.45
CA GLY A 19 -35.92 10.81 -11.30
C GLY A 19 -34.84 10.38 -10.29
N SER A 20 -34.76 10.98 -9.09
CA SER A 20 -34.10 10.32 -7.96
C SER A 20 -35.07 9.31 -7.31
N LEU A 21 -35.40 8.24 -8.04
CA LEU A 21 -36.34 7.18 -7.65
C LEU A 21 -35.65 5.85 -7.33
N ASP A 22 -34.38 5.88 -6.92
CA ASP A 22 -33.65 4.66 -6.52
C ASP A 22 -32.76 4.93 -5.31
N GLN A 23 -33.39 5.37 -4.21
CA GLN A 23 -32.82 5.12 -2.89
C GLN A 23 -33.83 4.27 -2.14
N PRO A 24 -33.63 2.94 -2.01
CA PRO A 24 -34.45 2.17 -1.11
C PRO A 24 -34.23 2.75 0.29
N LEU A 25 -35.25 3.44 0.81
CA LEU A 25 -35.37 3.78 2.21
C LEU A 25 -35.50 2.46 2.96
N VAL A 26 -34.35 1.87 3.30
CA VAL A 26 -34.28 0.77 4.24
C VAL A 26 -34.66 1.38 5.60
N GLN A 27 -35.97 1.48 5.85
CA GLN A 27 -36.54 1.70 7.17
C GLN A 27 -36.19 0.49 8.02
N ARG A 28 -34.94 0.45 8.47
CA ARG A 28 -34.57 -0.34 9.64
C ARG A 28 -35.26 0.33 10.81
N ALA A 29 -36.44 -0.16 11.15
CA ALA A 29 -37.02 -0.01 12.47
C ALA A 29 -36.01 -0.60 13.47
N ARG A 30 -35.01 0.20 13.85
CA ARG A 30 -34.09 -0.13 14.92
C ARG A 30 -34.90 0.04 16.19
N LEU A 31 -35.50 -1.06 16.65
CA LEU A 31 -35.84 -1.26 18.06
C LEU A 31 -34.56 -0.93 18.84
N SER A 32 -34.48 0.32 19.31
CA SER A 32 -33.35 0.87 20.03
C SER A 32 -33.35 0.32 21.46
N LEU A 33 -33.12 -0.98 21.58
CA LEU A 33 -32.56 -1.56 22.79
C LEU A 33 -31.07 -1.23 22.75
N ARG A 34 -30.76 0.00 23.15
CA ARG A 34 -29.39 0.48 23.38
C ARG A 34 -28.82 -0.38 24.51
N PRO A 35 -27.84 -1.29 24.25
CA PRO A 35 -27.22 -2.03 25.32
C PRO A 35 -26.47 -1.04 26.20
N GLN A 36 -26.75 -1.08 27.49
CA GLN A 36 -26.08 -0.26 28.48
C GLN A 36 -24.65 -0.77 28.65
N ASN A 37 -23.67 0.10 28.35
CA ASN A 37 -22.35 0.16 28.99
C ASN A 37 -21.50 -1.12 29.01
N MET A 38 -21.37 -1.81 27.88
CA MET A 38 -20.31 -2.80 27.71
C MET A 38 -19.23 -2.15 26.85
N ASP A 39 -18.10 -1.75 27.46
CA ASP A 39 -16.98 -1.10 26.76
C ASP A 39 -16.49 -2.03 25.63
N PRO A 40 -16.81 -1.73 24.35
CA PRO A 40 -16.55 -2.63 23.23
C PRO A 40 -15.06 -2.91 23.04
N GLU A 41 -14.20 -1.94 23.38
CA GLU A 41 -12.75 -2.10 23.39
C GLU A 41 -12.27 -3.23 24.30
N SER A 42 -12.82 -3.34 25.52
CA SER A 42 -12.36 -4.31 26.53
C SER A 42 -12.71 -5.76 26.15
N PHE A 43 -13.95 -5.96 25.69
CA PHE A 43 -14.41 -7.26 25.19
C PHE A 43 -13.73 -7.64 23.88
N GLY A 44 -13.48 -6.67 23.00
CA GLY A 44 -12.75 -6.89 21.74
C GLY A 44 -11.30 -7.34 21.97
N ALA A 45 -10.60 -6.74 22.94
CA ALA A 45 -9.25 -7.14 23.31
C ALA A 45 -9.19 -8.55 23.92
N PHE A 46 -10.15 -8.89 24.78
CA PHE A 46 -10.29 -10.24 25.34
C PHE A 46 -10.55 -11.28 24.24
N ALA A 47 -11.49 -10.99 23.32
CA ALA A 47 -11.78 -11.85 22.18
C ALA A 47 -10.56 -12.06 21.27
N GLU A 48 -9.71 -11.03 21.06
CA GLU A 48 -8.45 -11.17 20.31
C GLU A 48 -7.46 -12.11 20.97
N ARG A 49 -7.32 -11.98 22.29
CA ARG A 49 -6.42 -12.84 23.06
C ARG A 49 -6.93 -14.28 23.03
N PHE A 50 -8.25 -14.46 23.18
CA PHE A 50 -8.89 -15.76 23.13
C PHE A 50 -8.78 -16.41 21.75
N ALA A 51 -8.98 -15.66 20.66
CA ALA A 51 -8.83 -16.15 19.29
C ALA A 51 -7.38 -16.59 19.01
N ARG A 52 -6.38 -15.80 19.41
CA ARG A 52 -4.96 -16.19 19.31
C ARG A 52 -4.64 -17.43 20.15
N PHE A 53 -5.26 -17.56 21.31
CA PHE A 53 -5.08 -18.70 22.19
C PHE A 53 -5.68 -19.99 21.60
N MET A 54 -6.91 -19.94 21.08
CA MET A 54 -7.54 -21.09 20.40
C MET A 54 -6.82 -21.50 19.11
N GLY A 55 -6.22 -20.55 18.38
CA GLY A 55 -5.46 -20.85 17.16
C GLY A 55 -4.11 -21.56 17.40
N THR A 56 -3.70 -21.76 18.65
CA THR A 56 -2.41 -22.36 18.99
C THR A 56 -2.56 -23.84 19.36
N ALA A 57 -1.68 -24.72 18.86
CA ALA A 57 -1.68 -26.17 19.17
C ALA A 57 -1.63 -26.50 20.68
N ARG A 58 -1.11 -25.58 21.50
CA ARG A 58 -1.06 -25.69 22.96
C ARG A 58 -2.45 -25.81 23.61
N PHE A 59 -3.47 -25.15 23.06
CA PHE A 59 -4.83 -25.22 23.60
C PHE A 59 -5.38 -26.64 23.55
N LEU A 60 -5.21 -27.31 22.40
CA LEU A 60 -5.62 -28.71 22.23
C LEU A 60 -4.93 -29.63 23.24
N VAL A 61 -3.62 -29.45 23.45
CA VAL A 61 -2.87 -30.23 24.45
C VAL A 61 -3.44 -30.06 25.86
N TYR A 62 -3.71 -28.83 26.29
CA TYR A 62 -4.30 -28.58 27.61
C TYR A 62 -5.71 -29.16 27.74
N MET A 63 -6.55 -29.02 26.71
CA MET A 63 -7.91 -29.58 26.70
C MET A 63 -7.90 -31.11 26.74
N THR A 64 -7.05 -31.75 25.95
CA THR A 64 -6.89 -33.21 25.97
C THR A 64 -6.38 -33.67 27.33
N ALA A 65 -5.37 -33.01 27.90
CA ALA A 65 -4.86 -33.35 29.22
C ALA A 65 -5.95 -33.21 30.30
N PHE A 66 -6.77 -32.16 30.25
CA PHE A 66 -7.90 -31.97 31.15
C PHE A 66 -8.90 -33.12 31.06
N VAL A 67 -9.32 -33.50 29.84
CA VAL A 67 -10.25 -34.62 29.64
C VAL A 67 -9.66 -35.94 30.13
N VAL A 68 -8.37 -36.21 29.86
CA VAL A 68 -7.69 -37.42 30.33
C VAL A 68 -7.61 -37.45 31.84
N ILE A 69 -7.21 -36.35 32.49
CA ILE A 69 -7.15 -36.26 33.96
C ILE A 69 -8.53 -36.48 34.58
N TRP A 70 -9.58 -35.86 34.00
CA TRP A 70 -10.96 -36.04 34.48
C TRP A 70 -11.42 -37.49 34.37
N LEU A 71 -11.15 -38.11 33.23
CA LEU A 71 -11.49 -39.51 32.98
C LEU A 71 -10.76 -40.42 33.96
N LEU A 72 -9.44 -40.25 34.11
CA LEU A 72 -8.61 -41.04 35.04
C LEU A 72 -9.07 -40.86 36.48
N TRP A 73 -9.36 -39.63 36.92
CA TRP A 73 -9.86 -39.37 38.26
C TRP A 73 -11.16 -40.13 38.53
N ASN A 74 -12.13 -40.05 37.63
CA ASN A 74 -13.44 -40.68 37.81
C ASN A 74 -13.47 -42.19 37.55
N THR A 75 -12.46 -42.76 36.87
CA THR A 75 -12.37 -44.21 36.63
C THR A 75 -11.51 -44.94 37.66
N VAL A 76 -10.42 -44.32 38.15
CA VAL A 76 -9.47 -44.97 39.06
C VAL A 76 -9.86 -44.79 40.52
N MET A 77 -10.58 -43.72 40.88
CA MET A 77 -10.99 -43.51 42.27
C MET A 77 -12.10 -44.46 42.76
N PRO A 78 -12.09 -44.80 44.06
CA PRO A 78 -13.18 -45.53 44.71
C PRO A 78 -14.55 -44.87 44.50
N GLU A 79 -15.61 -45.67 44.49
CA GLU A 79 -17.00 -45.26 44.22
C GLU A 79 -17.48 -44.11 45.11
N GLU A 80 -16.91 -44.00 46.31
CA GLU A 80 -17.22 -42.99 47.34
C GLU A 80 -16.67 -41.58 47.02
N VAL A 81 -15.69 -41.47 46.12
CA VAL A 81 -15.00 -40.22 45.75
C VAL A 81 -15.11 -39.88 44.26
N ARG A 82 -15.81 -40.72 43.48
CA ARG A 82 -16.13 -40.41 42.07
C ARG A 82 -17.13 -39.26 42.03
N PHE A 83 -16.76 -38.18 41.36
CA PHE A 83 -17.61 -37.01 41.20
C PHE A 83 -18.56 -37.14 39.99
N ASP A 84 -18.14 -37.87 38.96
CA ASP A 84 -18.84 -38.02 37.67
C ASP A 84 -18.79 -39.50 37.21
N PRO A 85 -19.70 -40.36 37.70
CA PRO A 85 -19.78 -41.78 37.36
C PRO A 85 -20.07 -42.06 35.87
N TYR A 86 -20.04 -43.35 35.48
CA TYR A 86 -20.21 -43.79 34.09
C TYR A 86 -21.43 -43.14 33.41
N ALA A 87 -21.20 -42.64 32.19
CA ALA A 87 -21.96 -41.64 31.41
C ALA A 87 -21.40 -40.20 31.46
N PHE A 88 -20.49 -39.88 32.39
CA PHE A 88 -19.75 -38.61 32.46
C PHE A 88 -20.63 -37.37 32.18
N ILE A 89 -21.75 -37.29 32.88
CA ILE A 89 -22.81 -36.31 32.62
C ILE A 89 -22.28 -34.90 32.87
N PHE A 90 -21.49 -34.70 33.94
CA PHE A 90 -20.93 -33.39 34.24
C PHE A 90 -19.94 -32.93 33.17
N LEU A 91 -19.05 -33.82 32.73
CA LEU A 91 -18.13 -33.52 31.62
C LEU A 91 -18.91 -33.15 30.35
N THR A 92 -19.96 -33.90 30.03
CA THR A 92 -20.78 -33.65 28.84
C THR A 92 -21.54 -32.33 28.93
N LEU A 93 -22.12 -32.01 30.10
CA LEU A 93 -22.78 -30.74 30.35
C LEU A 93 -21.80 -29.56 30.22
N MET A 94 -20.59 -29.72 30.76
CA MET A 94 -19.58 -28.67 30.69
C MET A 94 -19.10 -28.45 29.25
N LEU A 95 -18.87 -29.52 28.48
CA LEU A 95 -18.47 -29.40 27.07
C LEU A 95 -19.59 -28.81 26.19
N SER A 96 -20.85 -29.15 26.45
CA SER A 96 -21.98 -28.58 25.70
C SER A 96 -22.18 -27.10 26.02
N LEU A 97 -22.07 -26.71 27.30
CA LEU A 97 -22.02 -25.30 27.70
C LEU A 97 -20.82 -24.59 27.05
N GLN A 98 -19.67 -25.26 26.98
CA GLN A 98 -18.46 -24.69 26.38
C GLN A 98 -18.66 -24.30 24.92
N ALA A 99 -19.25 -25.20 24.14
CA ALA A 99 -19.59 -24.92 22.75
C ALA A 99 -20.62 -23.78 22.63
N SER A 100 -21.62 -23.74 23.51
CA SER A 100 -22.68 -22.72 23.48
C SER A 100 -22.16 -21.30 23.75
N TYR A 101 -21.25 -21.11 24.71
CA TYR A 101 -20.68 -19.78 24.97
C TYR A 101 -19.60 -19.39 23.95
N ALA A 102 -18.97 -20.35 23.28
CA ALA A 102 -17.95 -20.07 22.27
C ALA A 102 -18.53 -19.34 21.05
N ALA A 103 -19.73 -19.73 20.59
CA ALA A 103 -20.37 -19.12 19.42
C ALA A 103 -20.52 -17.59 19.49
N PRO A 104 -21.12 -16.98 20.55
CA PRO A 104 -21.23 -15.53 20.65
C PRO A 104 -19.86 -14.84 20.78
N LEU A 105 -18.91 -15.47 21.47
CA LEU A 105 -17.56 -14.91 21.61
C LEU A 105 -16.81 -14.89 20.26
N ILE A 106 -16.94 -15.96 19.47
CA ILE A 106 -16.38 -16.05 18.11
C ILE A 106 -17.02 -14.99 17.21
N LEU A 107 -18.34 -14.81 17.27
CA LEU A 107 -19.05 -13.78 16.48
C LEU A 107 -18.54 -12.36 16.80
N LEU A 108 -18.25 -12.05 18.06
CA LEU A 108 -17.66 -10.77 18.45
C LEU A 108 -16.22 -10.62 17.96
N ALA A 109 -15.42 -11.69 18.00
CA ALA A 109 -14.07 -11.68 17.45
C ALA A 109 -14.08 -11.43 15.92
N GLN A 110 -15.02 -12.08 15.22
CA GLN A 110 -15.21 -11.96 13.77
C GLN A 110 -15.65 -10.55 13.37
N ASN A 111 -16.67 -9.97 14.02
CA ASN A 111 -17.11 -8.60 13.71
C ASN A 111 -15.96 -7.58 13.73
N ARG A 112 -14.99 -7.76 14.64
CA ARG A 112 -13.84 -6.86 14.72
C ARG A 112 -12.74 -7.18 13.72
N GLN A 113 -12.60 -8.44 13.29
CA GLN A 113 -11.75 -8.77 12.14
C GLN A 113 -12.32 -8.13 10.88
N ASP A 114 -13.62 -8.29 10.64
CA ASP A 114 -14.32 -7.71 9.49
C ASP A 114 -14.19 -6.17 9.44
N ASP A 115 -14.27 -5.50 10.60
CA ASP A 115 -14.09 -4.04 10.65
C ASP A 115 -12.65 -3.60 10.33
N ARG A 116 -11.63 -4.34 10.79
CA ARG A 116 -10.24 -4.09 10.38
C ARG A 116 -10.03 -4.37 8.89
N ASP A 117 -10.61 -5.44 8.40
CA ASP A 117 -10.48 -5.86 7.00
C ASP A 117 -11.12 -4.81 6.09
N LYS A 118 -12.27 -4.22 6.45
CA LYS A 118 -12.86 -3.08 5.73
C LYS A 118 -11.91 -1.90 5.64
N VAL A 119 -11.33 -1.47 6.77
CA VAL A 119 -10.39 -0.33 6.78
C VAL A 119 -9.14 -0.65 5.95
N ALA A 120 -8.62 -1.87 6.04
CA ALA A 120 -7.50 -2.32 5.22
C ALA A 120 -7.84 -2.27 3.73
N MET A 121 -9.03 -2.75 3.32
CA MET A 121 -9.48 -2.70 1.93
C MET A 121 -9.67 -1.27 1.41
N GLU A 122 -10.20 -0.36 2.23
CA GLU A 122 -10.33 1.05 1.86
C GLU A 122 -8.96 1.71 1.65
N GLN A 123 -7.99 1.41 2.53
CA GLN A 123 -6.62 1.91 2.40
C GLN A 123 -5.91 1.33 1.17
N ASP A 124 -6.10 0.04 0.90
CA ASP A 124 -5.54 -0.63 -0.27
C ASP A 124 -6.06 -0.01 -1.56
N ARG A 125 -7.38 0.21 -1.63
CA ARG A 125 -8.02 0.91 -2.75
C ARG A 125 -7.46 2.32 -2.97
N ALA A 126 -7.28 3.09 -1.88
CA ALA A 126 -6.70 4.43 -1.98
C ALA A 126 -5.22 4.41 -2.41
N ARG A 127 -4.47 3.37 -2.05
CA ARG A 127 -3.09 3.17 -2.51
C ARG A 127 -3.03 2.78 -3.98
N ASP A 128 -3.93 1.93 -4.44
CA ASP A 128 -4.03 1.54 -5.85
C ASP A 128 -4.34 2.73 -6.74
N GLU A 129 -5.30 3.57 -6.34
CA GLU A 129 -5.64 4.81 -7.08
C GLU A 129 -4.44 5.76 -7.18
N ARG A 130 -3.65 5.91 -6.11
CA ARG A 130 -2.41 6.71 -6.12
C ARG A 130 -1.33 6.08 -7.00
N THR A 131 -1.15 4.76 -6.90
CA THR A 131 -0.15 4.03 -7.70
C THR A 131 -0.46 4.12 -9.19
N LEU A 132 -1.74 4.06 -9.56
CA LEU A 132 -2.19 4.28 -10.93
C LEU A 132 -1.89 5.71 -11.39
N ALA A 133 -2.22 6.72 -10.57
CA ALA A 133 -1.92 8.12 -10.89
C ALA A 133 -0.41 8.38 -11.03
N ASP A 134 0.42 7.83 -10.14
CA ASP A 134 1.88 7.94 -10.20
C ASP A 134 2.43 7.26 -11.46
N THR A 135 1.88 6.11 -11.83
CA THR A 135 2.27 5.40 -13.06
C THR A 135 1.90 6.20 -14.31
N GLU A 136 0.71 6.80 -14.34
CA GLU A 136 0.29 7.68 -15.44
C GLU A 136 1.17 8.93 -15.54
N PHE A 137 1.52 9.52 -14.39
CA PHE A 137 2.42 10.67 -14.31
C PHE A 137 3.81 10.31 -14.84
N LEU A 138 4.43 9.25 -14.33
CA LEU A 138 5.74 8.78 -14.78
C LEU A 138 5.73 8.41 -16.26
N THR A 139 4.66 7.79 -16.76
CA THR A 139 4.54 7.46 -18.19
C THR A 139 4.50 8.73 -19.05
N ARG A 140 3.78 9.76 -18.61
CA ARG A 140 3.72 11.06 -19.30
C ARG A 140 5.07 11.77 -19.25
N GLU A 141 5.74 11.80 -18.11
CA GLU A 141 7.06 12.40 -17.95
C GLU A 141 8.11 11.68 -18.82
N VAL A 142 8.12 10.35 -18.85
CA VAL A 142 9.00 9.56 -19.72
C VAL A 142 8.73 9.84 -21.19
N ALA A 143 7.47 9.99 -21.60
CA ALA A 143 7.12 10.37 -22.96
C ALA A 143 7.63 11.78 -23.31
N ALA A 144 7.50 12.74 -22.40
CA ALA A 144 8.01 14.11 -22.58
C ALA A 144 9.55 14.12 -22.67
N LEU A 145 10.23 13.42 -21.77
CA LEU A 145 11.70 13.24 -21.81
C LEU A 145 12.17 12.58 -23.11
N ARG A 146 11.43 11.60 -23.62
CA ARG A 146 11.75 10.96 -24.90
C ARG A 146 11.64 11.93 -26.08
N LEU A 147 10.64 12.82 -26.06
CA LEU A 147 10.48 13.85 -27.09
C LEU A 147 11.62 14.87 -27.04
N SER A 148 11.96 15.40 -25.86
CA SER A 148 13.05 16.37 -25.71
C SER A 148 14.41 15.77 -26.09
N LEU A 149 14.68 14.51 -25.72
CA LEU A 149 15.88 13.80 -26.16
C LEU A 149 15.93 13.59 -27.68
N ARG A 150 14.77 13.37 -28.33
CA ARG A 150 14.72 13.22 -29.79
C ARG A 150 15.09 14.52 -30.50
N GLU A 151 14.72 15.67 -29.95
CA GLU A 151 15.07 16.98 -30.50
C GLU A 151 16.57 17.29 -30.35
N VAL A 152 17.16 17.02 -29.17
CA VAL A 152 18.59 17.27 -28.90
C VAL A 152 19.51 16.24 -29.56
N ALA A 153 19.09 14.96 -29.64
CA ALA A 153 19.84 13.89 -30.28
C ALA A 153 19.42 13.67 -31.74
N THR A 154 19.10 14.75 -32.47
CA THR A 154 18.92 14.61 -33.91
C THR A 154 20.25 14.12 -34.49
N ARG A 155 20.25 12.97 -35.16
CA ARG A 155 21.44 12.34 -35.75
C ARG A 155 22.30 13.34 -36.52
N ASP A 156 21.66 14.29 -37.18
CA ASP A 156 22.32 15.30 -37.99
C ASP A 156 23.07 16.36 -37.16
N PHE A 157 22.57 16.74 -35.96
CA PHE A 157 23.28 17.62 -35.03
C PHE A 157 24.48 16.92 -34.38
N LEU A 158 24.28 15.70 -33.88
CA LEU A 158 25.40 14.89 -33.37
C LEU A 158 26.46 14.63 -34.45
N ARG A 159 26.02 14.49 -35.70
CA ARG A 159 26.91 14.29 -36.85
C ARG A 159 27.63 15.56 -37.26
N SER A 160 27.00 16.73 -37.23
CA SER A 160 27.67 18.00 -37.50
C SER A 160 28.70 18.27 -36.42
N GLU A 161 28.35 18.12 -35.15
CA GLU A 161 29.27 18.41 -34.04
C GLU A 161 30.47 17.47 -34.02
N LEU A 162 30.25 16.18 -34.27
CA LEU A 162 31.36 15.23 -34.46
C LEU A 162 32.24 15.59 -35.65
N ARG A 163 31.68 16.18 -36.71
CA ARG A 163 32.43 16.57 -37.91
C ARG A 163 33.27 17.81 -37.64
N ASP A 164 32.66 18.82 -37.02
CA ASP A 164 33.33 20.06 -36.60
C ASP A 164 34.47 19.76 -35.62
N LEU A 165 34.25 18.88 -34.62
CA LEU A 165 35.30 18.43 -33.69
C LEU A 165 36.45 17.68 -34.40
N ILE A 166 36.14 16.84 -35.41
CA ILE A 166 37.19 16.15 -36.19
C ILE A 166 37.99 17.17 -37.01
N GLU A 167 37.31 18.09 -37.68
CA GLU A 167 37.94 19.11 -38.52
C GLU A 167 38.82 20.05 -37.69
N GLU A 168 38.39 20.40 -36.48
CA GLU A 168 39.21 21.17 -35.53
C GLU A 168 40.48 20.40 -35.11
N VAL A 169 40.37 19.09 -34.84
CA VAL A 169 41.52 18.26 -34.47
C VAL A 169 42.50 18.11 -35.64
N GLU A 170 42.00 17.92 -36.86
CA GLU A 170 42.81 17.85 -38.08
C GLU A 170 43.53 19.18 -38.34
N ALA A 171 42.82 20.31 -38.26
CA ALA A 171 43.42 21.63 -38.42
C ALA A 171 44.55 21.88 -37.41
N ARG A 172 44.34 21.51 -36.13
CA ARG A 172 45.39 21.60 -35.10
C ARG A 172 46.55 20.64 -35.36
N ALA A 173 46.33 19.50 -36.02
CA ALA A 173 47.39 18.58 -36.40
C ALA A 173 48.22 19.12 -37.57
N GLU A 174 47.57 19.71 -38.57
CA GLU A 174 48.24 20.38 -39.69
C GLU A 174 49.06 21.59 -39.24
N GLU A 175 48.51 22.43 -38.36
CA GLU A 175 49.27 23.56 -37.79
C GLU A 175 50.50 23.11 -37.02
N ARG A 176 50.38 22.02 -36.24
CA ARG A 176 51.53 21.41 -35.55
C ARG A 176 52.56 20.87 -36.54
N GLY A 177 52.12 20.19 -37.61
CA GLY A 177 52.99 19.70 -38.67
C GLY A 177 53.68 20.83 -39.42
N ARG A 178 52.96 21.90 -39.76
CA ARG A 178 53.48 23.09 -40.45
C ARG A 178 54.46 23.87 -39.56
N ARG A 179 54.19 23.97 -38.26
CA ARG A 179 55.15 24.52 -37.28
C ARG A 179 56.40 23.66 -37.13
N ALA A 180 56.27 22.34 -37.12
CA ALA A 180 57.42 21.42 -37.07
C ALA A 180 58.27 21.55 -38.34
N ALA A 181 57.65 21.63 -39.52
CA ALA A 181 58.35 21.81 -40.79
C ALA A 181 59.06 23.17 -40.89
N LEU A 182 58.44 24.25 -40.39
CA LEU A 182 59.10 25.57 -40.33
C LEU A 182 60.28 25.58 -39.35
N ALA A 183 60.15 24.89 -38.21
CA ALA A 183 61.26 24.72 -37.28
C ALA A 183 62.39 23.87 -37.89
N GLU A 184 62.07 22.83 -38.65
CA GLU A 184 63.07 22.00 -39.34
C GLU A 184 63.79 22.76 -40.47
N LEU A 185 63.12 23.70 -41.14
CA LEU A 185 63.76 24.60 -42.12
C LEU A 185 64.67 25.66 -41.47
N ASP A 186 64.32 26.12 -40.28
CA ASP A 186 65.12 27.07 -39.47
C ASP A 186 66.35 26.36 -38.86
N ASP A 187 66.19 25.10 -38.41
CA ASP A 187 67.28 24.27 -37.87
C ASP A 187 68.18 23.66 -38.97
N ALA A 188 67.66 23.56 -40.21
CA ALA A 188 68.43 23.18 -41.41
C ALA A 188 69.32 24.31 -41.96
N ASP A 189 69.28 25.51 -41.36
CA ASP A 189 70.29 26.56 -41.54
C ASP A 189 71.20 26.71 -40.30
N PRO A 190 72.02 25.71 -39.91
CA PRO A 190 72.99 25.88 -38.84
C PRO A 190 74.32 26.46 -39.35
N GLY A 191 74.37 27.09 -40.52
CA GLY A 191 75.65 27.30 -41.20
C GLY A 191 75.73 28.43 -42.20
N GLY A 192 75.99 29.65 -41.69
CA GLY A 192 77.01 30.51 -42.32
C GLY A 192 76.63 31.97 -42.55
N SER A 193 76.63 32.78 -41.50
CA SER A 193 77.39 34.04 -41.59
C SER A 193 78.88 33.70 -41.40
N PRO A 194 79.89 34.54 -41.74
CA PRO A 194 79.94 35.77 -42.54
C PRO A 194 81.14 35.79 -43.54
N GLU A 195 81.25 36.79 -44.43
CA GLU A 195 82.47 37.38 -45.07
C GLU A 195 82.03 38.04 -46.39
N ARG A 196 82.30 39.30 -46.74
CA ARG A 196 83.18 40.38 -46.28
C ARG A 196 82.56 41.71 -46.68
#